data_AF-A0A7S4JTP4-F1
#
_entry.id   AF-A0A7S4JTP4-F1
#
_cell.length_a   1.000
_cell.length_b   1.000
_cell.length_c   1.000
_cell.angle_alpha   90.00
_cell.angle_beta   90.00
_cell.angle_gamma   90.00
#
_symmetry.space_group_name_H-M   'P 1'
#
loop_
_entity.id
_entity.type
_entity.pdbx_description
1 polymer ?
#
loop_
_entity_poly.entity_id
_entity_poly.type
_entity_poly.pdbx_seq_one_letter_code
_entity_poly.pdbx_strand_id
1 'polypeptide(L)'
;ETFENEYEGDCDVNVEYCYSVDSVDGVDQLIRELTVEHQGEISEIVPPAEEFTVPPKYEWCETKLINVCEGETFKSCVEANATMEGFTEMCEDKDTYEFFTGTPEPTSSPTPPPTQPPTVPPTQPPTAPPTQPP
;
A
#
# COMPACT_ATOMS: atom_id res chain seq x y z
N GLU A 1 -1.54 30.48 12.41
CA GLU A 1 -1.44 29.27 13.24
C GLU A 1 -1.42 28.09 12.31
N THR A 2 -0.27 27.42 12.20
CA THR A 2 -0.12 26.21 11.40
C THR A 2 -0.69 25.08 12.24
N PHE A 3 -1.82 24.51 11.83
CA PHE A 3 -2.38 23.33 12.50
C PHE A 3 -1.55 22.12 12.05
N GLU A 4 -0.59 21.72 12.89
CA GLU A 4 0.00 20.39 12.85
C GLU A 4 -1.09 19.41 13.29
N ASN A 5 -1.82 18.87 12.31
CA ASN A 5 -2.79 17.83 12.57
C ASN A 5 -1.99 16.53 12.73
N GLU A 6 -1.72 16.16 13.97
CA GLU A 6 -1.05 14.91 14.34
C GLU A 6 -1.96 13.76 13.91
N TYR A 7 -1.56 13.05 12.85
CA TYR A 7 -2.29 11.89 12.36
C TYR A 7 -2.02 10.73 13.33
N GLU A 8 -2.91 10.49 14.31
CA GLU A 8 -2.84 9.34 15.24
C GLU A 8 -3.25 8.01 14.56
N GLY A 9 -2.81 7.80 13.32
CA GLY A 9 -2.96 6.53 12.60
C GLY A 9 -1.66 5.73 12.68
N ASP A 10 -1.76 4.41 12.83
CA ASP A 10 -0.60 3.52 12.72
C ASP A 10 -0.01 3.68 11.30
N CYS A 11 1.18 4.27 11.23
CA CYS A 11 1.87 4.58 9.97
C CYS A 11 2.59 3.34 9.40
N ASP A 12 2.67 2.26 10.18
CA ASP A 12 3.38 1.05 9.83
C ASP A 12 2.40 0.06 9.16
N VAL A 13 2.56 -0.10 7.84
CA VAL A 13 1.72 -0.99 7.04
C VAL A 13 2.54 -2.17 6.57
N ASN A 14 1.99 -3.39 6.70
CA ASN A 14 2.60 -4.57 6.09
C ASN A 14 2.28 -4.59 4.59
N VAL A 15 3.31 -4.54 3.76
CA VAL A 15 3.23 -4.75 2.31
C VAL A 15 3.74 -6.13 1.98
N GLU A 16 2.94 -6.88 1.24
CA GLU A 16 3.29 -8.19 0.71
C GLU A 16 3.80 -8.04 -0.72
N TYR A 17 5.02 -8.51 -0.97
CA TYR A 17 5.61 -8.61 -2.29
C TYR A 17 5.57 -10.06 -2.71
N CYS A 18 4.96 -10.34 -3.86
CA CYS A 18 4.93 -11.68 -4.44
C CYS A 18 5.64 -11.66 -5.78
N TYR A 19 6.53 -12.63 -5.97
CA TYR A 19 7.35 -12.78 -7.15
C TYR A 19 7.14 -14.16 -7.75
N SER A 20 7.22 -14.23 -9.07
CA SER A 20 7.13 -15.47 -9.81
C SER A 20 8.24 -15.54 -10.85
N VAL A 21 8.90 -16.69 -10.95
CA VAL A 21 9.83 -17.00 -12.03
C VAL A 21 9.26 -18.17 -12.82
N ASP A 22 9.08 -17.96 -14.12
CA ASP A 22 8.53 -18.93 -15.04
C ASP A 22 9.62 -19.35 -16.06
N SER A 23 9.80 -20.66 -16.24
CA SER A 23 10.69 -21.17 -17.28
C SER A 23 9.96 -21.13 -18.62
N VAL A 24 10.32 -20.16 -19.45
CA VAL A 24 9.89 -20.11 -20.84
C VAL A 24 10.67 -21.20 -21.59
N ASP A 25 9.95 -22.07 -22.30
CA ASP A 25 10.46 -23.21 -23.10
C ASP A 25 10.63 -24.57 -22.41
N GLY A 26 10.34 -24.71 -21.11
CA GLY A 26 10.20 -26.02 -20.45
C GLY A 26 11.46 -26.90 -20.48
N VAL A 27 12.63 -26.29 -20.74
CA VAL A 27 13.93 -26.91 -20.49
C VAL A 27 14.28 -26.77 -19.02
N ASP A 28 14.95 -27.78 -18.45
CA ASP A 28 15.45 -27.75 -17.07
C ASP A 28 16.53 -26.66 -16.95
N GLN A 29 16.12 -25.44 -16.62
CA GLN A 29 17.04 -24.33 -16.36
C GLN A 29 17.42 -24.33 -14.88
N LEU A 30 18.71 -24.15 -14.61
CA LEU A 30 19.25 -24.04 -13.27
C LEU A 30 19.44 -22.56 -12.95
N ILE A 31 18.59 -22.02 -12.07
CA ILE A 31 18.84 -20.69 -11.51
C ILE A 31 19.96 -20.83 -10.49
N ARG A 32 21.03 -20.07 -10.72
CA ARG A 32 22.18 -20.02 -9.81
C ARG A 32 22.02 -18.94 -8.77
N GLU A 33 21.44 -17.82 -9.18
CA GLU A 33 21.31 -16.63 -8.35
C GLU A 33 19.92 -16.05 -8.55
N LEU A 34 19.22 -15.86 -7.44
CA LEU A 34 17.96 -15.12 -7.39
C LEU A 34 18.05 -14.17 -6.20
N THR A 35 18.19 -12.89 -6.51
CA THR A 35 18.35 -11.84 -5.49
C THR A 35 17.22 -10.84 -5.59
N VAL A 36 16.80 -10.35 -4.42
CA VAL A 36 15.83 -9.27 -4.29
C VAL A 36 16.48 -8.16 -3.48
N GLU A 37 16.53 -6.96 -4.04
CA GLU A 37 16.99 -5.76 -3.35
C GLU A 37 15.80 -4.88 -2.98
N HIS A 38 15.62 -4.59 -1.70
CA HIS A 38 14.63 -3.65 -1.17
C HIS A 38 15.32 -2.47 -0.53
N GLN A 39 15.14 -1.26 -1.08
CA GLN A 39 15.75 -0.04 -0.55
C GLN A 39 17.29 -0.16 -0.28
N GLY A 40 18.01 -0.93 -1.09
CA GLY A 40 19.45 -1.19 -0.91
C GLY A 40 19.80 -2.37 0.00
N GLU A 41 18.82 -3.00 0.66
CA GLU A 41 19.00 -4.26 1.39
C GLU A 41 18.79 -5.45 0.44
N ILE A 42 19.85 -6.22 0.21
CA ILE A 42 19.81 -7.40 -0.66
C ILE A 42 19.46 -8.64 0.16
N SER A 43 18.45 -9.38 -0.30
CA SER A 43 18.03 -10.69 0.20
C SER A 43 18.29 -11.75 -0.87
N GLU A 44 19.09 -12.76 -0.55
CA GLU A 44 19.28 -13.95 -1.40
C GLU A 44 18.13 -14.92 -1.19
N ILE A 45 17.38 -15.21 -2.26
CA ILE A 45 16.27 -16.16 -2.24
C ILE A 45 16.76 -17.57 -2.53
N VAL A 46 17.75 -17.71 -3.43
CA VAL A 46 18.44 -18.96 -3.72
C VAL A 46 19.88 -18.82 -3.22
N PRO A 47 20.33 -19.65 -2.27
CA PRO A 47 21.69 -19.58 -1.77
C PRO A 47 22.68 -20.00 -2.88
N PRO A 48 23.84 -19.31 -3.01
CA PRO A 48 24.77 -19.45 -4.14
C PRO A 48 25.48 -20.81 -4.26
N ALA A 49 25.19 -21.76 -3.35
CA ALA A 49 25.83 -23.06 -3.27
C ALA A 49 24.89 -24.24 -3.59
N GLU A 50 23.58 -24.01 -3.75
CA GLU A 50 22.62 -25.05 -4.11
C GLU A 50 22.16 -24.85 -5.55
N GLU A 51 22.46 -25.81 -6.43
CA GLU A 51 21.89 -25.85 -7.77
C GLU A 51 20.37 -26.04 -7.64
N PHE A 52 19.61 -24.96 -7.73
CA PHE A 52 18.16 -24.98 -7.64
C PHE A 52 17.56 -25.19 -9.02
N THR A 53 17.05 -26.41 -9.26
CA THR A 53 16.19 -26.65 -10.43
C THR A 53 14.86 -25.98 -10.17
N VAL A 54 14.60 -24.88 -10.88
CA VAL A 54 13.34 -24.16 -10.75
C VAL A 54 12.24 -25.07 -11.30
N PRO A 55 11.16 -25.32 -10.55
CA PRO A 55 9.96 -25.86 -11.17
C PRO A 55 9.52 -24.93 -12.33
N PRO A 56 8.71 -25.41 -13.28
CA PRO A 56 8.26 -24.60 -14.42
C PRO A 56 7.64 -23.25 -14.01
N LYS A 57 7.13 -23.17 -12.78
CA LYS A 57 6.74 -21.95 -12.10
C LYS A 57 7.22 -22.00 -10.64
N TYR A 58 8.00 -21.02 -10.22
CA TYR A 58 8.42 -20.83 -8.83
C TYR A 58 7.87 -19.50 -8.30
N GLU A 59 7.19 -19.54 -7.16
CA GLU A 59 6.58 -18.36 -6.56
C GLU A 59 7.03 -18.22 -5.11
N TRP A 60 7.35 -17.01 -4.70
CA TRP A 60 7.61 -16.68 -3.30
C TRP A 60 7.00 -15.33 -2.96
N CYS A 61 6.60 -15.17 -1.70
CA CYS A 61 6.13 -13.89 -1.18
C CYS A 61 6.89 -13.54 0.10
N GLU A 62 7.14 -12.25 0.30
CA GLU A 62 7.68 -11.71 1.53
C GLU A 62 6.83 -10.54 2.02
N THR A 63 6.76 -10.39 3.34
CA THR A 63 6.07 -9.26 3.97
C THR A 63 7.10 -8.32 4.57
N LYS A 64 7.03 -7.04 4.22
CA LYS A 64 7.87 -5.98 4.79
C LYS A 64 6.97 -4.94 5.45
N LEU A 65 7.39 -4.48 6.63
CA LEU A 65 6.75 -3.37 7.32
C LEU A 65 7.27 -2.07 6.72
N ILE A 66 6.39 -1.17 6.31
CA ILE A 66 6.75 0.10 5.71
C ILE A 66 6.08 1.26 6.43
N ASN A 67 6.78 2.40 6.51
CA ASN A 67 6.22 3.63 7.05
C ASN A 67 5.61 4.48 5.93
N VAL A 68 4.27 4.58 5.89
CA VAL A 68 3.58 5.34 4.83
C VAL A 68 3.58 6.85 5.07
N CYS A 69 3.86 7.28 6.31
CA CYS A 69 3.78 8.69 6.71
C CYS A 69 5.03 9.49 6.32
N GLU A 70 6.19 8.83 6.22
CA GLU A 70 7.45 9.46 5.78
C GLU A 70 7.48 9.72 4.27
N GLY A 71 6.48 9.24 3.51
CA GLY A 71 6.39 9.46 2.07
C GLY A 71 7.57 8.85 1.32
N GLU A 72 8.00 7.66 1.75
CA GLU A 72 9.15 6.99 1.16
C GLU A 72 8.82 6.42 -0.22
N THR A 73 9.82 6.47 -1.09
CA THR A 73 9.80 5.74 -2.36
C THR A 73 10.32 4.34 -2.13
N PHE A 74 9.50 3.34 -2.42
CA PHE A 74 9.87 1.93 -2.31
C PHE A 74 10.32 1.43 -3.66
N LYS A 75 11.55 0.93 -3.72
CA LYS A 75 12.14 0.31 -4.90
C LYS A 75 12.50 -1.13 -4.57
N SER A 76 11.97 -2.06 -5.36
CA SER A 76 12.34 -3.47 -5.34
C SER A 76 13.00 -3.83 -6.67
N CYS A 77 14.18 -4.44 -6.62
CA CYS A 77 14.86 -4.96 -7.80
C CYS A 77 14.96 -6.48 -7.67
N VAL A 78 14.59 -7.21 -8.72
CA VAL A 78 14.73 -8.66 -8.79
C VAL A 78 15.72 -8.98 -9.88
N GLU A 79 16.69 -9.82 -9.56
CA GLU A 79 17.71 -10.27 -10.51
C GLU A 79 17.77 -11.79 -10.48
N ALA A 80 17.62 -12.41 -11.65
CA ALA A 80 17.67 -13.85 -11.85
C ALA A 80 18.76 -14.20 -12.87
N ASN A 81 19.70 -15.06 -12.47
CA ASN A 81 20.73 -15.58 -13.36
C ASN A 81 20.54 -17.10 -13.56
N ALA A 82 20.32 -17.49 -14.81
CA ALA A 82 20.06 -18.87 -15.21
C ALA A 82 21.18 -19.46 -16.07
N THR A 83 21.46 -20.75 -15.83
CA THR A 83 22.41 -21.56 -16.60
C THR A 83 21.78 -22.88 -17.03
N MET A 84 22.35 -23.50 -18.06
CA MET A 84 21.98 -24.84 -18.52
C MET A 84 23.23 -25.71 -18.56
N GLU A 85 23.08 -27.02 -18.33
CA GLU A 85 24.19 -27.96 -18.46
C GLU A 85 24.91 -27.80 -19.80
N GLY A 86 26.23 -27.57 -19.74
CA GLY A 86 27.09 -27.38 -20.90
C GLY A 86 27.22 -25.94 -21.41
N PHE A 87 26.52 -24.98 -20.81
CA PHE A 87 26.61 -23.55 -21.14
C PHE A 87 27.01 -22.73 -19.90
N THR A 88 27.88 -21.74 -20.09
CA THR A 88 28.43 -20.94 -18.98
C THR A 88 27.46 -19.89 -18.45
N GLU A 89 26.58 -19.35 -19.31
CA GLU A 89 25.61 -18.30 -18.93
C GLU A 89 24.58 -18.18 -20.06
N MET A 90 23.29 -18.13 -19.73
CA MET A 90 22.22 -18.08 -20.74
C MET A 90 21.47 -16.75 -20.69
N CYS A 91 20.93 -16.42 -19.52
CA CYS A 91 20.02 -15.30 -19.37
C CYS A 91 20.22 -14.64 -18.00
N GLU A 92 20.45 -13.33 -18.04
CA GLU A 92 20.28 -12.42 -16.90
C GLU A 92 18.95 -11.71 -17.13
N ASP A 93 18.02 -11.85 -16.20
CA ASP A 93 16.78 -11.09 -16.19
C ASP A 93 16.73 -10.18 -14.97
N LYS A 94 16.30 -8.93 -15.21
CA LYS A 94 16.34 -7.87 -14.21
C LYS A 94 15.10 -7.02 -14.31
N ASP A 95 14.26 -7.12 -13.28
CA ASP A 95 13.06 -6.31 -13.14
C ASP A 95 13.18 -5.33 -11.98
N THR A 96 12.61 -4.15 -12.15
CA THR A 96 12.56 -3.11 -11.11
C THR A 96 11.14 -2.60 -10.94
N TYR A 97 10.65 -2.68 -9.71
CA TYR A 97 9.34 -2.19 -9.30
C TYR A 97 9.52 -1.00 -8.36
N GLU A 98 8.84 0.10 -8.66
CA GLU A 98 8.88 1.32 -7.84
C GLU A 98 7.46 1.78 -7.53
N PHE A 99 7.18 2.08 -6.27
CA PHE A 99 5.92 2.70 -5.86
C PHE A 99 6.13 3.73 -4.75
N PHE A 100 5.18 4.66 -4.66
CA PHE A 100 5.23 5.79 -3.75
C PHE A 100 4.05 5.73 -2.77
N THR A 101 4.35 5.81 -1.47
CA THR A 101 3.30 5.99 -0.46
C THR A 101 3.00 7.48 -0.38
N GLY A 102 1.85 7.89 -0.95
CA GLY A 102 1.42 9.27 -0.84
C GLY A 102 1.26 9.67 0.63
N THR A 103 1.69 10.87 1.00
CA THR A 103 1.32 11.46 2.30
C THR A 103 -0.21 11.53 2.34
N PRO A 104 -0.88 11.04 3.39
CA PRO A 104 -2.34 11.11 3.46
C PRO A 104 -2.78 12.57 3.34
N GLU A 105 -3.65 12.87 2.36
CA GLU A 105 -4.23 14.21 2.26
C GLU A 105 -5.00 14.52 3.56
N PRO A 106 -4.89 15.74 4.11
CA PRO A 106 -5.63 16.11 5.30
C PRO A 106 -7.13 15.97 5.02
N THR A 107 -7.79 15.07 5.74
CA THR A 107 -9.25 14.93 5.66
C THR A 107 -9.89 16.27 5.99
N SER A 108 -10.63 16.84 5.03
CA SER A 108 -11.36 18.09 5.22
C SER A 108 -12.30 17.98 6.43
N SER A 109 -12.20 18.94 7.35
CA SER A 109 -13.03 19.02 8.57
C SER A 109 -14.52 18.82 8.26
N PRO A 110 -15.27 18.09 9.11
CA PRO A 110 -16.70 17.87 8.89
C PRO A 110 -17.44 19.20 8.77
N THR A 111 -18.34 19.29 7.79
CA THR A 111 -19.22 20.45 7.62
C THR A 111 -20.05 20.63 8.89
N PRO A 112 -20.05 21.82 9.53
CA PRO A 112 -20.85 22.05 10.72
C PRO A 112 -22.34 21.81 10.42
N PRO A 113 -23.11 21.27 11.38
CA PRO A 113 -24.54 21.06 11.17
C PRO A 113 -25.24 22.39 10.88
N PRO A 114 -26.32 22.38 10.07
CA PRO A 114 -27.08 23.60 9.78
C PRO A 114 -27.63 24.22 11.07
N THR A 115 -27.43 25.52 11.23
CA THR A 115 -27.99 26.32 12.32
C THR A 115 -29.51 26.18 12.33
N GLN A 116 -30.10 25.72 13.44
CA GLN A 116 -31.55 25.68 13.58
C GLN A 116 -32.13 27.09 13.48
N PRO A 117 -33.25 27.28 12.75
CA PRO A 117 -33.95 28.56 12.75
C PRO A 117 -34.50 28.85 14.16
N PRO A 118 -34.60 30.14 14.54
CA PRO A 118 -35.15 30.53 15.83
C PRO A 118 -36.60 30.06 15.97
N THR A 119 -36.90 29.38 17.09
CA THR A 119 -38.25 28.96 17.46
C THR A 119 -39.12 30.20 17.72
N VAL A 120 -40.08 30.47 16.85
CA VAL A 120 -41.06 31.53 17.07
C VAL A 120 -42.05 31.06 18.14
N PRO A 121 -42.25 31.80 19.25
CA PRO A 121 -43.24 31.45 20.25
C PRO A 121 -44.65 31.52 19.65
N PRO A 122 -45.57 30.63 20.07
CA PRO A 122 -46.94 30.63 19.56
C PRO A 122 -47.63 31.96 19.85
N THR A 123 -48.19 32.57 18.80
CA THR A 123 -49.01 33.77 18.92
C THR A 123 -50.26 33.43 19.73
N GLN A 124 -50.46 34.10 20.87
CA GLN A 124 -51.67 33.92 21.66
C GLN A 124 -52.90 34.36 20.85
N PRO A 125 -54.00 33.60 20.88
CA PRO A 125 -55.24 34.02 20.24
C PRO A 125 -55.77 35.30 20.91
N PRO A 126 -56.42 36.19 20.16
CA PRO A 126 -56.99 37.41 20.71
C PRO A 126 -58.06 37.08 21.76
N THR A 127 -57.91 37.66 22.94
CA THR A 127 -58.89 37.58 24.02
C THR A 127 -60.23 38.14 23.55
N ALA A 128 -61.28 37.32 23.61
CA ALA A 128 -62.63 37.74 23.25
C ALA A 128 -63.09 38.91 24.14
N PRO A 129 -63.84 39.89 23.59
CA PRO A 129 -64.39 40.98 24.39
C PRO A 129 -65.42 40.44 25.39
N PRO A 130 -65.51 41.03 26.59
CA PRO A 130 -66.45 40.58 27.61
C PRO A 130 -67.89 40.72 27.10
N THR A 131 -68.66 39.63 27.22
CA THR A 131 -70.09 39.61 26.93
C THR A 131 -70.83 40.35 28.04
N GLN A 132 -71.51 41.45 27.70
CA GLN A 132 -72.34 42.18 28.65
C GLN A 132 -73.76 41.59 28.66
N PRO A 133 -74.31 41.18 29.83
CA PRO A 133 -75.67 40.67 29.94
C PRO A 133 -76.73 41.79 29.85
N PRO A 134 -77.99 41.43 29.49
CA PRO A 134 -79.09 42.36 29.21
C PRO A 134 -79.64 43.11 30.42
#